data_AF-A0A3N5UP82-F1
#
_entry.id   AF-A0A3N5UP82-F1
#
_cell.length_a   1.000
_cell.length_b   1.000
_cell.length_c   1.000
_cell.angle_alpha   90.00
_cell.angle_beta   90.00
_cell.angle_gamma   90.00
#
_symmetry.space_group_name_H-M   'P 1'
#
loop_
_entity.id
_entity.type
_entity.pdbx_description
1 polymer ?
#
loop_
_entity_poly.entity_id
_entity_poly.type
_entity_poly.pdbx_seq_one_letter_code
_entity_poly.pdbx_strand_id
1 'polypeptide(L)' 'MLHKATKMLGYHLLAADGEIGHVDDFLLDEGWSVRYLV' A
#
# COMPACT_ATOMS: atom_id res chain seq x y z
N MET A 1 -10.73 2.88 14.39
CA MET A 1 -9.45 3.64 14.40
C MET A 1 -9.12 3.99 12.96
N LEU A 2 -8.73 5.23 12.67
CA LEU A 2 -8.42 5.70 11.30
C LEU A 2 -6.91 5.87 11.14
N HIS A 3 -6.37 5.42 10.02
CA HIS A 3 -4.98 5.67 9.62
C HIS A 3 -4.94 6.47 8.32
N LYS A 4 -4.00 7.42 8.24
CA LYS A 4 -3.70 8.09 6.97
C LYS A 4 -3.01 7.08 6.05
N ALA A 5 -3.46 6.94 4.81
CA ALA A 5 -2.80 6.09 3.82
C ALA A 5 -1.34 6.49 3.61
N THR A 6 -1.05 7.80 3.64
CA THR A 6 0.31 8.35 3.54
C THR A 6 1.27 7.85 4.64
N LYS A 7 0.76 7.30 5.74
CA LYS A 7 1.61 6.68 6.77
C LYS A 7 2.29 5.41 6.25
N MET A 8 1.67 4.72 5.31
CA MET A 8 2.13 3.42 4.79
C MET A 8 3.07 3.57 3.59
N LEU A 9 3.25 4.78 3.05
CA LEU A 9 4.23 5.04 2.00
C LEU A 9 5.64 4.69 2.50
N GLY A 10 6.41 4.00 1.66
CA GLY A 10 7.75 3.51 1.98
C GLY A 10 7.79 2.26 2.86
N TYR A 11 6.64 1.67 3.22
CA TYR A 11 6.64 0.40 3.96
C TYR A 11 7.16 -0.73 3.08
N HIS A 12 8.12 -1.50 3.60
CA HIS A 12 8.66 -2.65 2.91
C HIS A 12 7.65 -3.80 2.87
N LEU A 13 7.51 -4.41 1.69
CA LEU A 13 6.62 -5.52 1.43
C LEU A 13 7.41 -6.83 1.46
N LEU A 14 6.89 -7.80 2.23
CA LEU A 14 7.45 -9.15 2.33
C LEU A 14 6.51 -10.11 1.61
N ALA A 15 7.05 -10.83 0.62
CA ALA A 15 6.45 -12.02 0.05
C ALA A 15 6.89 -13.28 0.80
N ALA A 16 6.34 -14.42 0.39
CA ALA A 16 6.66 -15.72 1.00
C ALA A 16 8.14 -16.12 0.82
N ASP A 17 8.82 -15.59 -0.19
CA ASP A 17 10.20 -15.89 -0.56
C ASP A 17 11.19 -14.76 -0.23
N GLY A 18 10.73 -13.63 0.31
CA GLY A 18 11.59 -12.52 0.71
C GLY A 18 10.96 -11.15 0.50
N GLU A 19 11.78 -10.11 0.62
CA GLU A 19 11.35 -8.73 0.37
C GLU A 19 11.15 -8.48 -1.13
N ILE A 20 10.07 -7.76 -1.48
CA ILE A 20 9.71 -7.48 -2.89
C ILE A 20 9.72 -6.00 -3.25
N GLY A 21 9.99 -5.11 -2.28
CA GLY A 21 10.03 -3.67 -2.48
C GLY A 21 9.29 -2.93 -1.38
N HIS A 22 8.72 -1.77 -1.73
CA HIS A 22 7.99 -0.93 -0.80
C HIS A 22 6.75 -0.32 -1.46
N VAL A 23 5.84 0.23 -0.67
CA VAL A 23 4.66 0.94 -1.16
C VAL A 23 5.06 2.33 -1.67
N ASP A 24 4.86 2.59 -2.95
CA ASP A 24 5.08 3.88 -3.61
C ASP A 24 3.78 4.69 -3.69
N ASP A 25 2.65 4.06 -4.00
CA ASP A 25 1.33 4.73 -4.03
C ASP A 25 0.14 3.75 -3.91
N PHE A 26 -1.08 4.28 -4.06
CA PHE A 26 -2.34 3.54 -3.98
C PHE A 26 -3.22 3.85 -5.20
N LEU A 27 -3.84 2.82 -5.77
CA LEU A 27 -4.91 2.98 -6.74
C LEU A 27 -6.26 2.82 -6.05
N LEU A 28 -7.11 3.84 -6.19
CA LEU A 28 -8.45 3.88 -5.63
C LEU A 28 -9.50 3.76 -6.72
N ASP A 29 -10.64 3.14 -6.39
CA ASP A 29 -11.83 3.17 -7.24
C ASP A 29 -12.72 4.39 -6.99
N GLU A 30 -13.81 4.50 -7.74
CA GLU A 30 -14.81 5.57 -7.62
C GLU A 30 -15.47 5.65 -6.23
N GLY A 31 -15.45 4.55 -5.48
CA GLY A 31 -15.99 4.45 -4.12
C GLY A 31 -14.97 4.76 -3.03
N TRP A 32 -13.78 5.26 -3.37
CA TRP A 32 -12.66 5.51 -2.44
C TRP A 32 -12.11 4.26 -1.76
N SER A 33 -12.32 3.07 -2.36
CA SER A 33 -11.72 1.84 -1.87
C SER A 33 -10.32 1.67 -2.45
N VAL A 34 -9.34 1.37 -1.61
CA VAL A 34 -7.99 0.99 -2.06
C VAL A 34 -8.08 -0.38 -2.76
N ARG A 35 -7.70 -0.44 -4.04
CA ARG A 35 -7.72 -1.66 -4.85
C ARG A 35 -6.34 -2.27 -5.03
N TYR A 36 -5.33 -1.43 -5.20
CA TYR A 36 -3.97 -1.86 -5.45
C TYR A 36 -2.96 -0.97 -4.73
N LEU A 37 -1.84 -1.59 -4.36
CA LEU A 37 -0.62 -0.90 -3.98
C LEU A 37 0.25 -0.79 -5.23
N VAL A 38 0.87 0.36 -5.41
CA VAL A 38 1.92 0.61 -6.41
C VAL A 38 3.27 0.45 -5.72
#